data_AF-A0A3Q7ECS0-F1
#
_entry.id   AF-A0A3Q7ECS0-F1
#
_cell.length_a   1.000
_cell.length_b   1.000
_cell.length_c   1.000
_cell.angle_alpha   90.00
_cell.angle_beta   90.00
_cell.angle_gamma   90.00
#
_symmetry.space_group_name_H-M   'P 1'
#
loop_
_entity.id
_entity.type
_entity.pdbx_description
1 polymer ?
#
loop_
_entity_poly.entity_id
_entity_poly.type
_entity_poly.pdbx_seq_one_letter_code
_entity_poly.pdbx_strand_id
1 'polypeptide(L)'
;IFDGRTGNPFEQPVIIAKPYILKLIHQVDDKIHGCSSRHYELVTQRPLRGRAKQDGQQVGEMEVWVLEGFGVAHILQEMLTYKSDHIRARK
;
A
#
# COMPACT_ATOMS: atom_id res chain seq x y z
N ILE A 1 -29.05 -10.70 24.60
CA ILE A 1 -27.75 -9.99 24.76
C ILE A 1 -28.09 -8.52 24.99
N PHE A 2 -27.27 -7.77 25.71
CA PHE A 2 -27.42 -6.33 25.90
C PHE A 2 -26.29 -5.59 25.20
N ASP A 3 -26.58 -4.42 24.63
CA ASP A 3 -25.55 -3.55 24.08
C ASP A 3 -24.67 -2.99 25.20
N GLY A 4 -23.36 -3.24 25.13
CA GLY A 4 -22.39 -2.79 26.12
C GLY A 4 -22.16 -1.27 26.15
N ARG A 5 -22.64 -0.53 25.15
CA ARG A 5 -22.54 0.94 25.12
C ARG A 5 -23.75 1.65 25.73
N THR A 6 -24.95 1.15 25.46
CA THR A 6 -26.23 1.81 25.87
C THR A 6 -26.98 1.08 26.97
N GLY A 7 -26.71 -0.20 27.20
CA GLY A 7 -27.43 -1.05 28.15
C GLY A 7 -28.77 -1.59 27.66
N ASN A 8 -29.22 -1.22 26.45
CA ASN A 8 -30.47 -1.70 25.89
C ASN A 8 -30.37 -3.15 25.39
N PRO A 9 -31.46 -3.94 25.42
CA PRO A 9 -31.48 -5.28 24.85
C PRO A 9 -31.46 -5.24 23.31
N PHE A 10 -30.82 -6.23 22.68
CA PHE A 10 -30.96 -6.42 21.23
C PHE A 10 -32.38 -6.89 20.87
N GLU A 11 -32.94 -6.35 19.79
CA GLU A 11 -34.30 -6.66 19.33
C GLU A 11 -34.46 -8.12 18.88
N GLN A 12 -33.40 -8.69 18.29
CA GLN A 12 -33.39 -10.06 17.78
C GLN A 12 -32.48 -10.96 18.61
N PRO A 13 -32.81 -12.26 18.75
CA PRO A 13 -31.95 -13.21 19.42
C PRO A 13 -30.65 -13.43 18.62
N VAL A 14 -29.52 -13.48 19.33
CA VAL A 14 -28.19 -13.70 18.75
C VAL A 14 -27.64 -15.03 19.25
N ILE A 15 -27.03 -15.81 18.35
CA ILE A 15 -26.40 -17.10 18.66
C ILE A 15 -25.02 -16.85 19.27
N ILE A 16 -24.77 -17.43 20.44
CA ILE A 16 -23.47 -17.39 21.12
C ILE A 16 -22.92 -18.81 21.15
N ALA A 17 -21.69 -18.98 20.66
CA ALA A 17 -20.98 -20.25 20.63
C ALA A 17 -19.52 -20.08 21.08
N LYS A 18 -18.83 -21.20 21.30
CA LYS A 18 -17.38 -21.24 21.58
C LYS A 18 -16.63 -21.80 20.37
N PRO A 19 -16.38 -20.99 19.32
CA PRO A 19 -15.60 -21.44 18.17
C PRO A 19 -14.12 -21.54 18.54
N TYR A 20 -13.39 -22.41 17.85
CA TYR A 20 -11.95 -22.47 17.90
C TYR A 20 -11.36 -21.55 16.84
N ILE A 21 -10.68 -20.48 17.25
CA ILE A 21 -10.13 -19.46 16.35
C ILE A 21 -8.60 -19.62 16.30
N LEU A 22 -8.07 -19.73 15.09
CA LEU A 22 -6.63 -19.82 14.83
C LEU A 22 -6.05 -18.46 14.41
N LYS A 23 -4.87 -18.11 14.93
CA LYS A 23 -4.11 -16.94 14.49
C LYS A 23 -3.13 -17.36 13.39
N LEU A 24 -3.26 -16.76 12.20
CA LEU A 24 -2.33 -16.96 11.09
C LEU A 24 -1.04 -16.14 11.27
N ILE A 25 0.04 -16.58 10.62
CA ILE A 25 1.36 -15.94 10.70
C ILE A 25 1.45 -14.59 9.97
N HIS A 26 0.47 -14.21 9.16
CA HIS A 26 0.50 -12.99 8.36
C HIS A 26 0.24 -11.73 9.19
N GLN A 27 1.24 -11.31 9.97
CA GLN A 27 1.17 -10.11 10.79
C GLN A 27 1.25 -8.83 9.94
N VAL A 28 0.67 -7.75 10.46
CA VAL A 28 0.68 -6.42 9.80
C VAL A 28 2.09 -5.82 9.80
N ASP A 29 2.86 -6.07 10.85
CA ASP A 29 4.25 -5.56 11.00
C ASP A 29 5.17 -6.06 9.87
N ASP A 30 4.88 -7.23 9.31
CA ASP A 30 5.63 -7.77 8.17
C ASP A 30 5.24 -7.16 6.82
N LYS A 31 4.12 -6.44 6.78
CA LYS A 31 3.56 -5.86 5.54
C LYS A 31 3.81 -4.36 5.45
N ILE A 32 3.99 -3.66 6.57
CA ILE A 32 4.27 -2.22 6.55
C ILE A 32 5.73 -1.99 6.10
N HIS A 33 5.89 -1.17 5.06
CA HIS A 33 7.17 -0.74 4.51
C HIS A 33 7.00 0.62 3.82
N GLY A 34 8.00 1.49 3.96
CA GLY A 34 8.05 2.79 3.29
C GLY A 34 9.47 3.11 2.83
N CYS A 35 9.59 3.80 1.69
CA CYS A 35 10.88 4.17 1.11
C CYS A 35 10.85 5.62 0.62
N SER A 36 11.93 6.36 0.88
CA SER A 36 12.16 7.71 0.35
C SER A 36 13.04 7.68 -0.90
N SER A 37 14.24 7.12 -0.82
CA SER A 37 15.11 6.71 -1.94
C SER A 37 16.47 6.23 -1.39
N ARG A 38 17.11 5.22 -2.00
CA ARG A 38 18.48 4.84 -1.58
C ARG A 38 19.35 4.14 -2.63
N HIS A 39 18.78 3.22 -3.42
CA HIS A 39 19.54 2.43 -4.40
C HIS A 39 18.76 2.26 -5.70
N TYR A 40 19.49 2.25 -6.82
CA TYR A 40 18.95 2.15 -8.17
C TYR A 40 19.61 1.02 -8.95
N GLU A 41 18.88 0.45 -9.90
CA GLU A 41 19.41 -0.54 -10.83
C GLU A 41 20.49 0.06 -11.74
N LEU A 42 21.55 -0.70 -12.02
CA LEU A 42 22.64 -0.23 -12.88
C LEU A 42 22.19 0.03 -14.32
N VAL A 43 21.32 -0.83 -14.87
CA VAL A 43 20.92 -0.78 -16.28
C VAL A 43 19.87 0.29 -16.52
N THR A 44 18.74 0.21 -15.80
CA THR A 44 17.56 1.07 -16.03
C THR A 44 17.57 2.33 -15.19
N GLN A 45 18.40 2.38 -14.14
CA GLN A 45 18.44 3.48 -13.17
C GLN A 45 17.09 3.69 -12.46
N ARG A 46 16.22 2.68 -12.44
CA ARG A 46 14.98 2.64 -11.66
C ARG A 46 15.27 2.20 -10.23
N PRO A 47 14.39 2.54 -9.26
CA PRO A 47 14.52 2.04 -7.89
C PRO A 47 14.62 0.51 -7.84
N LEU A 48 15.02 0.00 -6.67
CA LEU A 48 14.89 -1.37 -6.18
C LEU A 48 13.81 -2.28 -6.84
N ARG A 49 13.81 -3.60 -6.57
CA ARG A 49 12.56 -4.30 -6.26
C ARG A 49 12.70 -5.13 -4.98
N GLY A 50 11.69 -5.14 -4.13
CA GLY A 50 11.55 -5.95 -2.91
C GLY A 50 11.94 -5.27 -1.58
N ARG A 51 11.16 -5.50 -0.52
CA ARG A 51 11.32 -4.97 0.84
C ARG A 51 12.75 -5.00 1.37
N ALA A 52 13.48 -6.10 1.12
CA ALA A 52 14.85 -6.31 1.60
C ALA A 52 15.86 -5.27 1.09
N LYS A 53 15.57 -4.58 -0.01
CA LYS A 53 16.48 -3.62 -0.66
C LYS A 53 16.05 -2.16 -0.50
N GLN A 54 15.17 -1.87 0.48
CA GLN A 54 14.59 -0.55 0.69
C GLN A 54 13.97 0.00 -0.59
N ASP A 55 12.93 -0.71 -1.00
CA ASP A 55 12.38 -0.59 -2.32
C ASP A 55 11.19 0.36 -2.41
N GLY A 56 10.94 0.88 -3.63
CA GLY A 56 9.73 1.61 -3.99
C GLY A 56 8.66 0.70 -4.56
N GLN A 57 7.39 1.08 -4.40
CA GLN A 57 6.30 0.33 -5.01
C GLN A 57 6.29 0.54 -6.53
N GLN A 58 5.99 -0.53 -7.28
CA GLN A 58 5.81 -0.42 -8.72
C GLN A 58 4.50 0.31 -9.02
N VAL A 59 4.61 1.40 -9.78
CA VAL A 59 3.45 2.04 -10.42
C VAL A 59 3.10 1.26 -11.68
N GLY A 60 1.92 0.65 -11.71
CA GLY A 60 1.47 -0.23 -12.78
C GLY A 60 0.86 0.51 -13.97
N GLU A 61 0.76 -0.16 -15.12
CA GLU A 61 0.13 0.40 -16.33
C GLU A 61 -1.32 0.84 -16.09
N MET A 62 -2.08 0.07 -15.30
CA MET A 62 -3.45 0.44 -14.95
C MET A 62 -3.52 1.69 -14.06
N GLU A 63 -2.52 1.93 -13.20
CA GLU A 63 -2.46 3.13 -12.36
C GLU A 63 -2.11 4.37 -13.19
N VAL A 64 -1.24 4.20 -14.19
CA VAL A 64 -0.96 5.22 -15.21
C VAL A 64 -2.24 5.59 -15.96
N TRP A 65 -3.01 4.61 -16.45
CA TRP A 65 -4.28 4.87 -17.14
C TRP A 65 -5.29 5.62 -16.27
N VAL A 66 -5.35 5.29 -14.97
CA VAL A 66 -6.22 6.00 -14.03
C VAL A 66 -5.80 7.47 -13.93
N LEU A 67 -4.50 7.77 -13.78
CA LEU A 67 -4.00 9.14 -13.72
C LEU A 67 -4.23 9.93 -15.02
N GLU A 68 -4.08 9.27 -16.17
CA GLU A 68 -4.40 9.83 -17.48
C GLU A 68 -5.91 10.14 -17.60
N GLY A 69 -6.77 9.22 -17.17
CA GLY A 69 -8.22 9.40 -17.17
C GLY A 69 -8.71 10.56 -16.28
N PHE A 70 -8.01 10.83 -15.18
CA PHE A 70 -8.24 12.01 -14.34
C PHE A 70 -7.64 13.31 -14.92
N GLY A 71 -6.85 13.24 -15.99
CA GLY A 71 -6.23 14.41 -16.62
C GLY A 71 -5.09 15.03 -15.81
N VAL A 72 -4.45 14.27 -14.91
CA VAL A 72 -3.44 14.81 -13.97
C VAL A 72 -2.03 14.75 -14.56
N ALA A 73 -1.82 15.48 -15.65
CA ALA A 73 -0.58 15.43 -16.44
C ALA A 73 0.68 15.74 -15.63
N HIS A 74 0.64 16.73 -14.73
CA HIS A 74 1.80 17.12 -13.92
C HIS A 74 2.21 16.05 -12.89
N ILE A 75 1.24 15.42 -12.22
CA ILE A 75 1.54 14.33 -11.27
C ILE A 75 2.06 13.12 -12.04
N LEU A 76 1.47 12.81 -13.18
CA LEU A 76 1.93 11.71 -14.03
C LEU A 76 3.38 11.92 -14.48
N GLN A 77 3.71 13.13 -14.94
CA GLN A 77 5.07 13.51 -15.32
C GLN A 77 6.03 13.38 -14.12
N GLU A 78 5.66 13.89 -12.95
CA GLU A 78 6.48 13.80 -11.73
C GLU A 78 6.80 12.34 -11.36
N MET A 79 5.79 11.49 -11.38
CA MET A 79 5.90 10.07 -11.03
C MET A 79 6.78 9.29 -12.01
N LEU A 80 6.66 9.55 -13.32
CA LEU A 80 7.38 8.82 -14.37
C LEU A 80 8.79 9.37 -14.68
N THR A 81 9.10 10.61 -14.28
CA THR A 81 10.38 11.25 -14.62
C THR A 81 11.19 11.60 -13.39
N TYR A 82 10.74 12.60 -12.62
CA TYR A 82 11.46 13.14 -11.47
C TYR A 82 11.69 12.10 -10.37
N LYS A 83 10.73 11.19 -10.14
CA LYS A 83 10.83 10.18 -9.07
C LYS A 83 11.50 8.86 -9.50
N SER A 84 11.43 8.47 -10.77
CA SER A 84 11.89 7.17 -11.25
C SER A 84 13.11 7.25 -12.17
N ASP A 85 12.98 7.87 -13.35
CA ASP A 85 13.88 7.61 -14.49
C ASP A 85 14.91 8.74 -14.70
N HIS A 86 14.59 10.00 -14.37
CA HIS A 86 15.44 11.14 -14.73
C HIS A 86 16.58 11.38 -13.72
N ILE A 87 17.76 10.82 -13.96
CA ILE A 87 18.93 10.84 -13.04
C ILE A 87 19.33 12.28 -12.64
N ARG A 88 19.34 13.21 -13.60
CA ARG A 88 19.77 14.60 -13.35
C ARG A 88 18.78 15.41 -12.51
N ALA A 89 17.51 15.02 -12.50
CA ALA A 89 16.47 15.73 -11.77
C ALA A 89 16.18 15.12 -10.39
N ARG A 90 16.83 13.99 -10.07
CA ARG A 90 16.76 13.30 -8.78
C ARG A 90 17.79 13.78 -7.75
N LYS A 91 18.82 14.50 -8.20
CA LYS A 91 19.86 15.10 -7.34
C LYS A 91 19.42 16.48 -6.88
#